data_AF-A0A2K8LCW8-F1
#
_entry.id   AF-A0A2K8LCW8-F1
#
_cell.length_a   1.000
_cell.length_b   1.000
_cell.length_c   1.000
_cell.angle_alpha   90.00
_cell.angle_beta   90.00
_cell.angle_gamma   90.00
#
_symmetry.space_group_name_H-M   'P 1'
#
loop_
_entity.id
_entity.type
_entity.pdbx_description
1 polymer ?
#
loop_
_entity_poly.entity_id
_entity_poly.type
_entity_poly.pdbx_seq_one_letter_code
_entity_poly.pdbx_strand_id
1 'polypeptide(L)'
;MNMLCNGRLFNRFIIVMLSLLLSACATKSDRQVVEDLWSVWEKSEVLFQTSYPDAPPLVLVHGWNGGEFTWPVPEKLLELEQRLGRDIILFTYRTGFFANRYPPLEVLEEQLDRYLAPYPEVDIVAHSMGGLLVRQYLSHHASHPVRRVLFLATPHFGTNLAQVLVSVGGMAPEGNIQATEIKPGSDFLWQLNSLMGSELDGVEVLNLYAAKESLLQADLVVSTSSAYLPWASNLEMKGDHHTLAKQFDENPVAIRFLSTGEIPQAQPMPDRRDVWMRFKVGGEESKLTEANFKSYNARGIPNENFRLCCKLRSGLYSKPGEKTAIIEELESGNYYAFMRYGGLEPVLLSADELMKGSLPVTLKLVDLDPKPASIEDEPAKDETQPTGMP
;
A
#
# COMPACT_ATOMS: atom_id res chain seq x y z
N MET A 1 88.07 0.40 15.75
CA MET A 1 87.65 1.67 15.12
C MET A 1 86.24 1.97 15.62
N ASN A 2 86.12 3.01 16.45
CA ASN A 2 84.93 3.74 16.98
C ASN A 2 83.55 3.07 16.81
N MET A 3 82.82 2.67 17.87
CA MET A 3 82.19 3.44 18.96
C MET A 3 80.96 4.27 18.50
N LEU A 4 79.85 4.11 19.24
CA LEU A 4 78.59 4.89 19.29
C LEU A 4 77.54 4.51 18.22
N CYS A 5 76.23 4.35 18.48
CA CYS A 5 75.41 4.54 19.69
C CYS A 5 74.01 3.96 19.43
N ASN A 6 73.34 3.48 20.49
CA ASN A 6 71.87 3.37 20.69
C ASN A 6 71.02 2.56 19.68
N GLY A 7 70.13 1.67 20.09
CA GLY A 7 69.65 1.26 21.40
C GLY A 7 68.81 0.00 21.19
N ARG A 8 69.12 -1.02 22.00
CA ARG A 8 68.44 -2.31 22.03
C ARG A 8 67.10 -2.22 22.78
N LEU A 9 66.28 -3.24 22.55
CA LEU A 9 65.55 -4.03 23.57
C LEU A 9 64.10 -3.62 23.95
N PHE A 10 63.31 -4.71 24.05
CA PHE A 10 62.08 -4.97 24.81
C PHE A 10 60.73 -4.77 24.09
N ASN A 11 60.04 -5.82 23.64
CA ASN A 11 59.23 -6.85 24.35
C ASN A 11 57.76 -6.42 24.61
N ARG A 12 56.83 -7.33 24.24
CA ARG A 12 55.47 -7.56 24.77
C ARG A 12 54.26 -6.81 24.18
N PHE A 13 53.26 -7.62 23.79
CA PHE A 13 51.81 -7.52 24.08
C PHE A 13 51.33 -6.24 24.76
N ILE A 14 50.21 -5.67 24.27
CA ILE A 14 49.14 -4.90 24.98
C ILE A 14 48.38 -4.10 23.89
N ILE A 15 47.16 -4.48 23.49
CA ILE A 15 45.87 -3.98 24.00
C ILE A 15 45.87 -2.45 24.21
N VAL A 16 45.25 -1.70 23.29
CA VAL A 16 44.75 -0.34 23.55
C VAL A 16 43.36 -0.33 22.91
N MET A 17 42.25 -0.61 23.62
CA MET A 17 41.72 0.10 24.79
C MET A 17 41.58 1.59 24.51
N LEU A 18 40.63 1.93 23.65
CA LEU A 18 40.06 3.28 23.57
C LEU A 18 38.68 3.23 24.20
N SER A 19 38.69 3.27 25.53
CA SER A 19 37.55 3.65 26.35
C SER A 19 37.94 4.90 27.13
N LEU A 20 37.07 5.90 27.15
CA LEU A 20 36.32 6.36 28.34
C LEU A 20 35.55 7.64 27.91
N LEU A 21 34.21 7.53 27.73
CA LEU A 21 33.14 8.02 28.64
C LEU A 21 32.85 9.54 28.46
N LEU A 22 31.63 10.05 28.29
CA LEU A 22 30.34 9.77 28.93
C LEU A 22 29.16 10.22 28.04
N SER A 23 28.20 9.34 27.79
CA SER A 23 26.77 9.63 28.05
C SER A 23 26.00 8.30 27.99
N ALA A 24 25.21 8.07 29.03
CA ALA A 24 24.47 6.84 29.24
C ALA A 24 23.31 6.74 28.24
N CYS A 25 23.46 5.86 27.26
CA CYS A 25 22.38 5.10 26.65
C CYS A 25 22.90 3.68 26.52
N ALA A 26 22.26 2.70 27.17
CA ALA A 26 22.67 1.31 27.12
C ALA A 26 22.47 0.75 25.70
N THR A 27 23.48 0.86 24.85
CA THR A 27 23.54 0.15 23.58
C THR A 27 23.79 -1.33 23.89
N LYS A 28 22.80 -2.17 23.61
CA LYS A 28 22.91 -3.64 23.76
C LYS A 28 24.20 -4.11 23.08
N SER A 29 24.94 -5.02 23.71
CA SER A 29 26.11 -5.64 23.08
C SER A 29 25.67 -6.50 21.88
N ASP A 30 26.51 -6.62 20.84
CA ASP A 30 26.20 -7.41 19.63
C ASP A 30 25.76 -8.84 19.95
N ARG A 31 26.33 -9.43 21.00
CA ARG A 31 25.97 -10.77 21.48
C ARG A 31 24.53 -10.82 22.00
N GLN A 32 24.10 -9.80 22.71
CA GLN A 32 22.75 -9.72 23.25
C GLN A 32 21.72 -9.46 22.14
N VAL A 33 22.08 -8.70 21.11
CA VAL A 33 21.25 -8.54 19.90
C VAL A 33 21.06 -9.87 19.19
N VAL A 34 22.13 -10.66 19.05
CA VAL A 34 22.07 -11.99 18.42
C VAL A 34 21.25 -12.97 19.27
N GLU A 35 21.45 -13.03 20.59
CA GLU A 35 20.66 -13.87 21.51
C GLU A 35 19.16 -13.49 21.48
N ASP A 36 18.84 -12.19 21.46
CA ASP A 36 17.46 -11.71 21.32
C ASP A 36 16.85 -12.16 19.98
N LEU A 37 17.58 -12.01 18.86
CA LEU A 37 17.15 -12.48 17.53
C LEU A 37 16.87 -13.99 17.50
N TRP A 38 17.73 -14.80 18.10
CA TRP A 38 17.54 -16.26 18.18
C TRP A 38 16.30 -16.61 19.00
N SER A 39 16.05 -15.92 20.12
CA SER A 39 14.87 -16.18 20.95
C SER A 39 13.55 -15.84 20.26
N VAL A 40 13.56 -14.82 19.38
CA VAL A 40 12.41 -14.47 18.54
C VAL A 40 12.16 -15.55 17.49
N TRP A 41 13.23 -16.07 16.88
CA TRP A 41 13.16 -17.15 15.90
C TRP A 41 12.63 -18.46 16.48
N GLU A 42 13.10 -18.89 17.66
CA GLU A 42 12.60 -20.13 18.29
C GLU A 42 11.09 -20.04 18.59
N LYS A 43 10.61 -18.86 18.98
CA LYS A 43 9.18 -18.64 19.25
C LYS A 43 8.34 -18.51 17.99
N SER A 44 8.90 -18.01 16.89
CA SER A 44 8.19 -18.01 15.61
C SER A 44 8.02 -19.42 15.05
N GLU A 45 8.99 -20.33 15.28
CA GLU A 45 8.86 -21.75 14.94
C GLU A 45 7.69 -22.44 15.67
N VAL A 46 7.39 -22.02 16.91
CA VAL A 46 6.22 -22.51 17.66
C VAL A 46 4.91 -22.10 17.00
N LEU A 47 4.80 -20.88 16.47
CA LEU A 47 3.61 -20.40 15.75
C LEU A 47 3.33 -21.20 14.46
N PHE A 48 4.32 -21.94 13.92
CA PHE A 48 4.11 -22.80 12.76
C PHE A 48 3.58 -24.19 13.11
N GLN A 49 3.42 -24.54 14.39
CA GLN A 49 2.82 -25.80 14.81
C GLN A 49 1.30 -25.64 14.92
N THR A 50 0.54 -26.38 14.11
CA THR A 50 -0.92 -26.35 14.10
C THR A 50 -1.48 -26.76 15.46
N SER A 51 -2.09 -25.82 16.18
CA SER A 51 -2.73 -26.04 17.47
C SER A 51 -4.26 -26.09 17.34
N TYR A 52 -4.82 -25.50 16.28
CA TYR A 52 -6.26 -25.39 16.03
C TYR A 52 -6.64 -25.87 14.61
N PRO A 53 -6.54 -27.18 14.32
CA PRO A 53 -6.66 -27.71 12.95
C PRO A 53 -8.03 -27.53 12.30
N ASP A 54 -9.09 -27.36 13.11
CA ASP A 54 -10.47 -27.22 12.63
C ASP A 54 -10.92 -25.76 12.51
N ALA A 55 -10.07 -24.80 12.87
CA ALA A 55 -10.39 -23.38 12.78
C ALA A 55 -9.57 -22.73 11.66
N PRO A 56 -10.15 -21.80 10.87
CA PRO A 56 -9.40 -21.17 9.79
C PRO A 56 -8.23 -20.37 10.42
N PRO A 57 -6.99 -20.43 9.92
CA PRO A 57 -5.90 -19.67 10.54
C PRO A 57 -6.03 -18.17 10.25
N LEU A 58 -5.32 -17.37 11.05
CA LEU A 58 -5.13 -15.94 10.84
C LEU A 58 -3.75 -15.69 10.21
N VAL A 59 -3.73 -15.20 8.97
CA VAL A 59 -2.50 -14.93 8.23
C VAL A 59 -2.11 -13.46 8.40
N LEU A 60 -0.89 -13.21 8.87
CA LEU A 60 -0.35 -11.85 9.00
C LEU A 60 0.52 -11.51 7.78
N VAL A 61 0.13 -10.47 7.03
CA VAL A 61 0.79 -10.02 5.79
C VAL A 61 1.41 -8.63 5.97
N HIS A 62 2.75 -8.57 6.04
CA HIS A 62 3.48 -7.37 6.46
C HIS A 62 3.61 -6.33 5.33
N GLY A 63 4.03 -5.12 5.68
CA GLY A 63 4.30 -4.03 4.72
C GLY A 63 5.71 -4.04 4.12
N TRP A 64 6.05 -2.96 3.41
CA TRP A 64 7.37 -2.77 2.81
C TRP A 64 8.47 -2.75 3.87
N ASN A 65 9.53 -3.51 3.65
CA ASN A 65 10.64 -3.71 4.58
C ASN A 65 10.20 -4.25 5.96
N GLY A 66 9.05 -4.93 5.98
CA GLY A 66 8.50 -5.60 7.15
C GLY A 66 8.94 -7.06 7.27
N GLY A 67 8.39 -7.73 8.27
CA GLY A 67 8.65 -9.13 8.61
C GLY A 67 8.00 -9.47 9.94
N GLU A 68 8.58 -10.39 10.70
CA GLU A 68 8.14 -10.78 12.03
C GLU A 68 8.04 -9.60 13.01
N PHE A 69 8.90 -8.59 12.86
CA PHE A 69 8.94 -7.39 13.72
C PHE A 69 7.86 -6.35 13.43
N THR A 70 7.02 -6.57 12.41
CA THR A 70 5.85 -5.73 12.11
C THR A 70 4.74 -5.93 13.15
N TRP A 71 4.68 -7.13 13.74
CA TRP A 71 3.57 -7.61 14.54
C TRP A 71 3.83 -7.48 16.04
N PRO A 72 2.84 -7.75 16.90
CA PRO A 72 3.05 -7.94 18.33
C PRO A 72 4.14 -8.98 18.58
N VAL A 73 4.82 -8.87 19.73
CA VAL A 73 5.85 -9.85 20.10
C VAL A 73 5.26 -11.25 20.22
N PRO A 74 6.05 -12.33 20.00
CA PRO A 74 5.52 -13.69 19.92
C PRO A 74 4.67 -14.11 21.13
N GLU A 75 4.99 -13.66 22.34
CA GLU A 75 4.21 -13.98 23.54
C GLU A 75 2.77 -13.48 23.44
N LYS A 76 2.58 -12.27 22.92
CA LYS A 76 1.26 -11.68 22.72
C LYS A 76 0.49 -12.35 21.59
N LEU A 77 1.20 -12.80 20.54
CA LEU A 77 0.57 -13.58 19.48
C LEU A 77 0.09 -14.94 20.00
N LEU A 78 0.87 -15.63 20.83
CA LEU A 78 0.45 -16.87 21.48
C LEU A 78 -0.75 -16.66 22.42
N GLU A 79 -0.77 -15.57 23.19
CA GLU A 79 -1.95 -15.18 23.99
C GLU A 79 -3.17 -14.91 23.10
N LEU A 80 -2.97 -14.28 21.95
CA LEU A 80 -4.03 -14.02 20.99
C LEU A 80 -4.55 -15.30 20.32
N GLU A 81 -3.68 -16.25 19.96
CA GLU A 81 -4.07 -17.57 19.45
C GLU A 81 -4.99 -18.28 20.44
N GLN A 82 -4.62 -18.30 21.73
CA GLN A 82 -5.43 -18.89 22.79
C GLN A 82 -6.78 -18.17 22.95
N ARG A 83 -6.77 -16.85 22.86
CA ARG A 83 -7.98 -16.03 22.99
C ARG A 83 -8.94 -16.22 21.81
N LEU A 84 -8.42 -16.35 20.59
CA LEU A 84 -9.21 -16.54 19.38
C LEU A 84 -9.57 -18.02 19.16
N GLY A 85 -8.79 -18.95 19.70
CA GLY A 85 -8.89 -20.38 19.45
C GLY A 85 -8.49 -20.76 18.02
N ARG A 86 -7.47 -20.10 17.46
CA ARG A 86 -7.06 -20.20 16.05
C ARG A 86 -5.56 -19.98 15.92
N ASP A 87 -4.92 -20.68 14.99
CA ASP A 87 -3.49 -20.50 14.69
C ASP A 87 -3.24 -19.13 14.03
N ILE A 88 -2.13 -18.48 14.38
CA ILE A 88 -1.66 -17.24 13.77
C ILE A 88 -0.37 -17.54 13.00
N ILE A 89 -0.40 -17.37 11.69
CA ILE A 89 0.73 -17.68 10.81
C ILE A 89 1.28 -16.43 10.13
N LEU A 90 2.60 -16.38 9.98
CA LEU A 90 3.31 -15.27 9.36
C LEU A 90 3.57 -15.56 7.89
N PHE A 91 3.00 -14.74 7.00
CA PHE A 91 3.42 -14.72 5.59
C PHE A 91 4.50 -13.66 5.40
N THR A 92 5.71 -14.10 5.04
CA THR A 92 6.83 -13.23 4.73
C THR A 92 7.19 -13.27 3.26
N TYR A 93 7.48 -12.11 2.69
CA TYR A 93 7.82 -11.97 1.28
C TYR A 93 8.94 -10.96 1.06
N ARG A 94 9.64 -11.10 -0.08
CA ARG A 94 10.82 -10.28 -0.35
C ARG A 94 10.44 -8.84 -0.68
N THR A 95 10.89 -7.94 0.18
CA THR A 95 10.66 -6.51 0.06
C THR A 95 11.83 -5.74 0.68
N GLY A 96 12.03 -4.47 0.30
CA GLY A 96 13.11 -3.64 0.83
C GLY A 96 13.53 -2.53 -0.14
N PHE A 97 14.59 -1.80 0.19
CA PHE A 97 14.89 -0.51 -0.47
C PHE A 97 15.68 -0.61 -1.77
N PHE A 98 16.48 -1.66 -1.93
CA PHE A 98 17.38 -1.80 -3.08
C PHE A 98 16.63 -1.96 -4.41
N ALA A 99 16.98 -1.10 -5.37
CA ALA A 99 16.49 -1.16 -6.74
C ALA A 99 16.75 -2.54 -7.39
N ASN A 100 15.85 -2.95 -8.28
CA ASN A 100 15.96 -4.19 -9.09
C ASN A 100 16.22 -5.50 -8.31
N ARG A 101 15.93 -5.55 -7.00
CA ARG A 101 16.11 -6.76 -6.17
C ARG A 101 14.82 -7.45 -5.79
N TYR A 102 13.70 -6.77 -5.93
CA TYR A 102 12.41 -7.21 -5.41
C TYR A 102 11.40 -7.34 -6.54
N PRO A 103 10.58 -8.41 -6.55
CA PRO A 103 9.54 -8.58 -7.54
C PRO A 103 8.40 -7.55 -7.33
N PRO A 104 7.66 -7.20 -8.40
CA PRO A 104 6.45 -6.39 -8.31
C PRO A 104 5.36 -7.09 -7.50
N LEU A 105 4.39 -6.34 -6.97
CA LEU A 105 3.27 -6.90 -6.19
C LEU A 105 2.46 -7.93 -7.00
N GLU A 106 2.28 -7.70 -8.29
CA GLU A 106 1.60 -8.61 -9.22
C GLU A 106 2.34 -9.95 -9.42
N VAL A 107 3.58 -10.08 -8.98
CA VAL A 107 4.31 -11.37 -8.95
C VAL A 107 4.31 -11.96 -7.54
N LEU A 108 4.18 -11.13 -6.52
CA LEU A 108 4.10 -11.57 -5.13
C LEU A 108 2.74 -12.21 -4.81
N GLU A 109 1.67 -11.85 -5.52
CA GLU A 109 0.36 -12.49 -5.36
C GLU A 109 0.43 -14.01 -5.55
N GLU A 110 1.22 -14.49 -6.51
CA GLU A 110 1.46 -15.93 -6.77
C GLU A 110 2.24 -16.64 -5.65
N GLN A 111 2.96 -15.88 -4.81
CA GLN A 111 3.55 -16.43 -3.59
C GLN A 111 2.51 -16.55 -2.49
N LEU A 112 1.63 -15.56 -2.36
CA LEU A 112 0.52 -15.59 -1.42
C LEU A 112 -0.46 -16.71 -1.78
N ASP A 113 -0.83 -16.86 -3.05
CA ASP A 113 -1.71 -17.94 -3.53
C ASP A 113 -1.20 -19.32 -3.12
N ARG A 114 0.06 -19.63 -3.45
CA ARG A 114 0.69 -20.91 -3.08
C ARG A 114 0.79 -21.10 -1.58
N TYR A 115 0.96 -20.02 -0.81
CA TYR A 115 1.00 -20.07 0.64
C TYR A 115 -0.39 -20.36 1.24
N LEU A 116 -1.45 -19.82 0.62
CA LEU A 116 -2.83 -20.01 1.06
C LEU A 116 -3.46 -21.33 0.56
N ALA A 117 -2.97 -21.89 -0.53
CA ALA A 117 -3.51 -23.09 -1.19
C ALA A 117 -3.76 -24.31 -0.27
N PRO A 118 -2.97 -24.59 0.79
CA PRO A 118 -3.25 -25.69 1.70
C PRO A 118 -4.47 -25.47 2.62
N TYR A 119 -4.92 -24.23 2.77
CA TYR A 119 -5.99 -23.88 3.70
C TYR A 119 -7.32 -23.76 2.97
N PRO A 120 -8.39 -24.44 3.45
CA PRO A 120 -9.71 -24.33 2.82
C PRO A 120 -10.36 -22.96 3.05
N GLU A 121 -10.02 -22.29 4.15
CA GLU A 121 -10.50 -20.97 4.52
C GLU A 121 -9.44 -20.27 5.38
N VAL A 122 -9.28 -18.95 5.25
CA VAL A 122 -8.36 -18.13 6.07
C VAL A 122 -8.95 -16.75 6.39
N ASP A 123 -8.51 -16.17 7.50
CA ASP A 123 -8.65 -14.72 7.75
C ASP A 123 -7.29 -14.05 7.59
N ILE A 124 -7.25 -12.80 7.14
CA ILE A 124 -6.00 -12.07 6.90
C ILE A 124 -5.96 -10.77 7.72
N VAL A 125 -4.84 -10.49 8.37
CA VAL A 125 -4.48 -9.14 8.83
C VAL A 125 -3.36 -8.61 7.93
N ALA A 126 -3.60 -7.50 7.24
CA ALA A 126 -2.67 -6.96 6.28
C ALA A 126 -2.25 -5.54 6.65
N HIS A 127 -0.94 -5.30 6.74
CA HIS A 127 -0.39 -4.01 7.11
C HIS A 127 0.19 -3.26 5.91
N SER A 128 -0.09 -1.96 5.79
CA SER A 128 0.61 -1.08 4.84
C SER A 128 0.55 -1.66 3.41
N MET A 129 1.69 -1.75 2.71
CA MET A 129 1.81 -2.37 1.38
C MET A 129 1.31 -3.82 1.31
N GLY A 130 1.33 -4.57 2.42
CA GLY A 130 0.77 -5.92 2.49
C GLY A 130 -0.73 -5.94 2.20
N GLY A 131 -1.46 -4.88 2.55
CA GLY A 131 -2.87 -4.76 2.19
C GLY A 131 -3.09 -4.57 0.69
N LEU A 132 -2.19 -3.86 0.01
CA LEU A 132 -2.22 -3.74 -1.45
C LEU A 132 -1.93 -5.08 -2.13
N LEU A 133 -1.01 -5.87 -1.58
CA LEU A 133 -0.75 -7.24 -2.05
C LEU A 133 -1.99 -8.14 -1.90
N VAL A 134 -2.70 -8.04 -0.78
CA VAL A 134 -3.93 -8.82 -0.54
C VAL A 134 -5.04 -8.40 -1.51
N ARG A 135 -5.27 -7.10 -1.71
CA ARG A 135 -6.26 -6.64 -2.70
C ARG A 135 -5.91 -7.09 -4.12
N GLN A 136 -4.64 -7.01 -4.47
CA GLN A 136 -4.11 -7.48 -5.75
C GLN A 136 -4.39 -8.99 -5.94
N TYR A 137 -4.06 -9.81 -4.93
CA TYR A 137 -4.39 -11.24 -4.92
C TYR A 137 -5.89 -11.51 -5.11
N LEU A 138 -6.75 -10.85 -4.34
CA LEU A 138 -8.20 -11.05 -4.45
C LEU A 138 -8.75 -10.66 -5.84
N SER A 139 -8.13 -9.68 -6.51
CA SER A 139 -8.55 -9.25 -7.85
C SER A 139 -8.28 -10.27 -8.96
N HIS A 140 -7.30 -11.15 -8.78
CA HIS A 140 -6.87 -12.12 -9.80
C HIS A 140 -7.23 -13.58 -9.46
N HIS A 141 -7.52 -13.87 -8.19
CA HIS A 141 -7.79 -15.22 -7.71
C HIS A 141 -9.25 -15.37 -7.26
N ALA A 142 -10.19 -15.45 -8.21
CA ALA A 142 -11.63 -15.57 -7.91
C ALA A 142 -12.01 -16.78 -7.05
N SER A 143 -11.18 -17.84 -7.05
CA SER A 143 -11.32 -19.01 -6.18
C SER A 143 -10.26 -18.95 -5.08
N HIS A 144 -10.44 -18.05 -4.11
CA HIS A 144 -9.55 -17.88 -2.96
C HIS A 144 -10.17 -18.41 -1.65
N PRO A 145 -9.36 -18.78 -0.64
CA PRO A 145 -9.88 -19.21 0.67
C PRO A 145 -10.14 -18.04 1.63
N VAL A 146 -9.94 -16.78 1.22
CA VAL A 146 -10.03 -15.62 2.12
C VAL A 146 -11.48 -15.33 2.50
N ARG A 147 -11.79 -15.44 3.79
CA ARG A 147 -13.10 -15.11 4.37
C ARG A 147 -13.15 -13.69 4.92
N ARG A 148 -12.12 -13.27 5.67
CA ARG A 148 -12.05 -11.93 6.29
C ARG A 148 -10.73 -11.25 5.99
N VAL A 149 -10.77 -9.92 5.86
CA VAL A 149 -9.55 -9.09 5.81
C VAL A 149 -9.66 -7.90 6.76
N LEU A 150 -8.69 -7.81 7.66
CA LEU A 150 -8.42 -6.63 8.48
C LEU A 150 -7.26 -5.86 7.86
N PHE A 151 -7.54 -4.73 7.24
CA PHE A 151 -6.52 -3.80 6.75
C PHE A 151 -6.06 -2.87 7.87
N LEU A 152 -4.75 -2.74 8.04
CA LEU A 152 -4.11 -1.86 9.01
C LEU A 152 -3.21 -0.86 8.28
N ALA A 153 -3.60 0.41 8.29
CA ALA A 153 -2.85 1.51 7.69
C ALA A 153 -2.45 1.25 6.21
N THR A 154 -3.32 0.60 5.44
CA THR A 154 -3.05 0.31 4.03
C THR A 154 -3.20 1.58 3.19
N PRO A 155 -2.19 1.99 2.40
CA PRO A 155 -2.30 3.14 1.50
C PRO A 155 -3.06 2.74 0.22
N HIS A 156 -4.39 2.61 0.31
CA HIS A 156 -5.25 2.15 -0.80
C HIS A 156 -5.12 3.01 -2.05
N PHE A 157 -4.85 4.31 -1.89
CA PHE A 157 -4.52 5.23 -3.00
C PHE A 157 -3.06 5.71 -2.92
N GLY A 158 -2.17 4.90 -2.33
CA GLY A 158 -0.73 5.12 -2.37
C GLY A 158 -0.20 6.10 -1.34
N THR A 159 1.12 6.15 -1.25
CA THR A 159 1.86 6.91 -0.27
C THR A 159 2.95 7.72 -0.96
N ASN A 160 3.23 8.92 -0.44
CA ASN A 160 4.39 9.64 -0.94
C ASN A 160 5.66 8.98 -0.43
N LEU A 161 6.40 8.43 -1.37
CA LEU A 161 7.64 7.71 -1.12
C LEU A 161 8.66 8.51 -0.32
N ALA A 162 8.75 9.84 -0.52
CA ALA A 162 9.64 10.69 0.26
C ALA A 162 9.32 10.66 1.78
N GLN A 163 8.06 10.45 2.15
CA GLN A 163 7.62 10.33 3.55
C GLN A 163 7.93 8.93 4.12
N VAL A 164 7.79 7.87 3.31
CA VAL A 164 8.25 6.51 3.66
C VAL A 164 9.76 6.48 3.91
N LEU A 165 10.54 7.25 3.14
CA LEU A 165 12.00 7.26 3.27
C LEU A 165 12.53 7.88 4.55
N VAL A 166 11.79 8.85 5.12
CA VAL A 166 12.11 9.45 6.41
C VAL A 166 11.90 8.44 7.55
N SER A 167 10.88 7.57 7.47
CA SER A 167 10.64 6.54 8.49
C SER A 167 11.58 5.34 8.41
N VAL A 168 12.27 5.13 7.28
CA VAL A 168 13.09 3.92 7.03
C VAL A 168 14.59 4.16 6.76
N GLY A 169 15.12 5.35 7.08
CA GLY A 169 16.58 5.55 7.13
C GLY A 169 17.24 6.11 5.86
N GLY A 170 16.51 6.84 5.02
CA GLY A 170 17.11 7.86 4.13
C GLY A 170 17.78 7.41 2.83
N MET A 171 17.51 6.21 2.30
CA MET A 171 18.01 5.78 0.98
C MET A 171 16.97 6.01 -0.13
N ALA A 172 17.34 6.71 -1.21
CA ALA A 172 16.45 6.90 -2.35
C ALA A 172 16.13 5.55 -3.05
N PRO A 173 14.86 5.15 -3.15
CA PRO A 173 14.40 3.88 -3.72
C PRO A 173 14.22 4.02 -5.23
N GLU A 174 15.01 4.89 -5.88
CA GLU A 174 14.94 5.09 -7.32
C GLU A 174 15.23 3.76 -8.03
N GLY A 175 14.36 3.35 -8.94
CA GLY A 175 14.46 2.04 -9.61
C GLY A 175 13.95 0.86 -8.78
N ASN A 176 13.32 1.10 -7.62
CA ASN A 176 12.55 0.08 -6.91
C ASN A 176 11.11 0.02 -7.45
N ILE A 177 10.70 -1.15 -7.93
CA ILE A 177 9.38 -1.34 -8.55
C ILE A 177 8.25 -1.26 -7.53
N GLN A 178 8.38 -1.92 -6.37
CA GLN A 178 7.40 -1.88 -5.27
C GLN A 178 7.17 -0.45 -4.79
N ALA A 179 8.27 0.30 -4.65
CA ALA A 179 8.24 1.71 -4.28
C ALA A 179 7.51 2.59 -5.31
N THR A 180 7.56 2.21 -6.59
CA THR A 180 6.88 2.95 -7.67
C THR A 180 5.42 2.52 -7.80
N GLU A 181 5.10 1.25 -7.55
CA GLU A 181 3.75 0.70 -7.51
C GLU A 181 2.88 1.37 -6.45
N ILE A 182 3.43 1.64 -5.26
CA ILE A 182 2.67 2.28 -4.17
C ILE A 182 2.59 3.81 -4.26
N LYS A 183 3.09 4.44 -5.34
CA LYS A 183 2.94 5.90 -5.53
C LYS A 183 1.51 6.23 -5.94
N PRO A 184 0.92 7.32 -5.42
CA PRO A 184 -0.35 7.83 -5.94
C PRO A 184 -0.30 7.95 -7.46
N GLY A 185 -1.37 7.56 -8.15
CA GLY A 185 -1.49 7.65 -9.60
C GLY A 185 -0.66 6.65 -10.40
N SER A 186 0.03 5.69 -9.76
CA SER A 186 0.76 4.61 -10.44
C SER A 186 -0.16 3.77 -11.34
N ASP A 187 0.41 3.08 -12.32
CA ASP A 187 -0.37 2.15 -13.16
C ASP A 187 -0.97 1.01 -12.32
N PHE A 188 -0.23 0.49 -11.34
CA PHE A 188 -0.71 -0.51 -10.38
C PHE A 188 -1.94 -0.01 -9.61
N LEU A 189 -1.85 1.12 -8.90
CA LEU A 189 -2.98 1.62 -8.11
C LEU A 189 -4.13 2.15 -8.95
N TRP A 190 -3.85 2.63 -10.17
CA TRP A 190 -4.91 2.99 -11.10
C TRP A 190 -5.75 1.76 -11.46
N GLN A 191 -5.09 0.65 -11.83
CA GLN A 191 -5.78 -0.60 -12.16
C GLN A 191 -6.54 -1.14 -10.95
N LEU A 192 -5.87 -1.26 -9.81
CA LEU A 192 -6.48 -1.81 -8.59
C LEU A 192 -7.70 -1.00 -8.14
N ASN A 193 -7.63 0.34 -8.14
CA ASN A 193 -8.76 1.17 -7.74
C ASN A 193 -9.82 1.36 -8.83
N SER A 194 -9.53 0.98 -10.08
CA SER A 194 -10.55 0.92 -11.14
C SER A 194 -11.52 -0.25 -10.95
N LEU A 195 -11.19 -1.24 -10.11
CA LEU A 195 -12.06 -2.36 -9.75
C LEU A 195 -13.24 -1.94 -8.87
N MET A 196 -13.16 -0.77 -8.24
CA MET A 196 -14.22 -0.20 -7.42
C MET A 196 -14.75 -1.14 -6.32
N GLY A 197 -13.87 -1.96 -5.72
CA GLY A 197 -14.21 -2.85 -4.62
C GLY A 197 -14.73 -4.22 -5.03
N SER A 198 -14.91 -4.48 -6.33
CA SER A 198 -15.32 -5.81 -6.82
C SER A 198 -14.33 -6.91 -6.43
N GLU A 199 -13.07 -6.58 -6.17
CA GLU A 199 -12.09 -7.53 -5.63
C GLU A 199 -12.38 -7.98 -4.19
N LEU A 200 -13.33 -7.34 -3.50
CA LEU A 200 -13.70 -7.64 -2.12
C LEU A 200 -15.04 -8.37 -2.02
N ASP A 201 -15.69 -8.68 -3.15
CA ASP A 201 -16.99 -9.34 -3.17
C ASP A 201 -16.95 -10.70 -2.45
N GLY A 202 -17.83 -10.88 -1.46
CA GLY A 202 -17.88 -12.09 -0.65
C GLY A 202 -16.86 -12.17 0.49
N VAL A 203 -16.03 -11.14 0.67
CA VAL A 203 -15.05 -11.04 1.78
C VAL A 203 -15.57 -10.06 2.83
N GLU A 204 -15.51 -10.44 4.11
CA GLU A 204 -15.79 -9.49 5.19
C GLU A 204 -14.57 -8.58 5.40
N VAL A 205 -14.74 -7.26 5.25
CA VAL A 205 -13.61 -6.32 5.27
C VAL A 205 -13.78 -5.24 6.34
N LEU A 206 -12.75 -5.09 7.17
CA LEU A 206 -12.57 -3.96 8.08
C LEU A 206 -11.26 -3.23 7.77
N ASN A 207 -11.34 -1.93 7.56
CA ASN A 207 -10.18 -1.07 7.34
C ASN A 207 -9.96 -0.14 8.54
N LEU A 208 -8.81 -0.28 9.18
CA LEU A 208 -8.36 0.59 10.28
C LEU A 208 -7.18 1.44 9.80
N TYR A 209 -7.26 2.75 10.00
CA TYR A 209 -6.18 3.68 9.65
C TYR A 209 -5.93 4.72 10.73
N ALA A 210 -4.72 5.28 10.75
CA ALA A 210 -4.32 6.23 11.78
C ALA A 210 -4.93 7.62 11.56
N ALA A 211 -5.35 8.26 12.66
CA ALA A 211 -5.81 9.64 12.68
C ALA A 211 -4.66 10.65 12.63
N LYS A 212 -4.89 11.83 12.04
CA LYS A 212 -3.99 12.98 12.25
C LYS A 212 -4.22 13.54 13.67
N GLU A 213 -3.41 13.16 14.66
CA GLU A 213 -3.48 13.78 16.00
C GLU A 213 -2.72 15.13 16.08
N SER A 214 -1.63 15.34 15.32
CA SER A 214 -0.86 16.61 15.31
C SER A 214 0.15 16.65 14.15
N LEU A 215 0.49 17.84 13.62
CA LEU A 215 1.57 18.01 12.62
C LEU A 215 2.95 17.48 13.07
N LEU A 216 3.16 17.37 14.39
CA LEU A 216 4.41 16.88 14.99
C LEU A 216 4.40 15.37 15.28
N GLN A 217 3.23 14.71 15.14
CA GLN A 217 3.01 13.29 15.43
C GLN A 217 2.29 12.55 14.29
N ALA A 218 1.97 13.25 13.20
CA ALA A 218 1.40 12.65 12.03
C ALA A 218 2.40 11.59 11.54
N ASP A 219 1.94 10.35 11.45
CA ASP A 219 2.60 9.38 10.61
C ASP A 219 2.42 9.88 9.19
N LEU A 220 3.35 10.73 8.76
CA LEU A 220 3.32 11.48 7.52
C LEU A 220 3.33 10.56 6.30
N VAL A 221 3.27 9.24 6.47
CA VAL A 221 3.37 8.26 5.39
C VAL A 221 2.10 8.22 4.54
N VAL A 222 0.88 8.34 5.09
CA VAL A 222 -0.35 8.17 4.30
C VAL A 222 -1.40 9.23 4.66
N SER A 223 -2.00 9.89 3.67
CA SER A 223 -3.15 10.78 3.91
C SER A 223 -4.40 9.97 4.28
N THR A 224 -5.33 10.57 5.04
CA THR A 224 -6.62 9.93 5.36
C THR A 224 -7.43 9.61 4.11
N SER A 225 -7.37 10.46 3.07
CA SER A 225 -7.98 10.18 1.76
C SER A 225 -7.42 8.92 1.10
N SER A 226 -6.12 8.65 1.27
CA SER A 226 -5.47 7.48 0.69
C SER A 226 -5.65 6.22 1.52
N ALA A 227 -5.69 6.34 2.85
CA ALA A 227 -5.88 5.22 3.76
C ALA A 227 -7.35 4.77 3.86
N TYR A 228 -8.30 5.60 3.46
CA TYR A 228 -9.72 5.26 3.42
C TYR A 228 -10.03 4.29 2.28
N LEU A 229 -10.78 3.23 2.56
CA LEU A 229 -11.21 2.22 1.58
C LEU A 229 -12.71 2.38 1.30
N PRO A 230 -13.14 3.02 0.20
CA PRO A 230 -14.55 3.38 0.01
C PRO A 230 -15.55 2.22 0.01
N TRP A 231 -15.06 1.01 -0.25
CA TRP A 231 -15.87 -0.18 -0.44
C TRP A 231 -15.90 -1.10 0.79
N ALA A 232 -15.42 -0.62 1.94
CA ALA A 232 -15.37 -1.38 3.19
C ALA A 232 -15.84 -0.56 4.39
N SER A 233 -16.00 -1.20 5.55
CA SER A 233 -16.17 -0.46 6.81
C SER A 233 -14.84 0.14 7.25
N ASN A 234 -14.88 1.42 7.59
CA ASN A 234 -13.71 2.22 7.92
C ASN A 234 -13.78 2.73 9.35
N LEU A 235 -12.68 2.63 10.07
CA LEU A 235 -12.53 3.22 11.39
C LEU A 235 -11.15 3.84 11.55
N GLU A 236 -11.14 5.14 11.84
CA GLU A 236 -9.95 5.88 12.23
C GLU A 236 -9.57 5.54 13.68
N MET A 237 -8.30 5.25 13.89
CA MET A 237 -7.71 4.84 15.16
C MET A 237 -6.65 5.84 15.61
N LYS A 238 -6.50 5.96 16.93
CA LYS A 238 -5.36 6.68 17.51
C LYS A 238 -4.07 5.89 17.31
N GLY A 239 -2.97 6.61 17.09
CA GLY A 239 -1.66 6.04 16.87
C GLY A 239 -1.05 6.49 15.55
N ASP A 240 0.01 5.80 15.17
CA ASP A 240 0.78 5.99 13.95
C ASP A 240 0.70 4.74 13.04
N HIS A 241 1.11 4.85 11.79
CA HIS A 241 1.11 3.81 10.77
C HIS A 241 1.74 2.49 11.23
N HIS A 242 2.80 2.54 12.06
CA HIS A 242 3.50 1.36 12.54
C HIS A 242 2.84 0.73 13.79
N THR A 243 2.41 1.56 14.73
CA THR A 243 1.77 1.13 15.99
C THR A 243 0.46 0.37 15.74
N LEU A 244 -0.31 0.74 14.71
CA LEU A 244 -1.54 0.01 14.34
C LEU A 244 -1.30 -1.49 14.13
N ALA A 245 -0.19 -1.88 13.49
CA ALA A 245 0.17 -3.29 13.32
C ALA A 245 0.84 -3.89 14.55
N LYS A 246 1.64 -3.13 15.30
CA LYS A 246 2.34 -3.63 16.49
C LYS A 246 1.45 -3.88 17.70
N GLN A 247 0.26 -3.26 17.73
CA GLN A 247 -0.66 -3.28 18.87
C GLN A 247 -2.08 -3.69 18.44
N PHE A 248 -2.24 -4.34 17.29
CA PHE A 248 -3.58 -4.73 16.82
C PHE A 248 -4.26 -5.74 17.76
N ASP A 249 -3.47 -6.53 18.49
CA ASP A 249 -3.90 -7.50 19.50
C ASP A 249 -4.62 -6.85 20.69
N GLU A 250 -4.28 -5.59 20.98
CA GLU A 250 -4.88 -4.80 22.05
C GLU A 250 -6.13 -4.02 21.59
N ASN A 251 -6.37 -3.95 20.27
CA ASN A 251 -7.47 -3.17 19.72
C ASN A 251 -8.81 -3.94 19.84
N PRO A 252 -9.76 -3.49 20.67
CA PRO A 252 -11.00 -4.24 20.90
C PRO A 252 -11.88 -4.35 19.66
N VAL A 253 -11.79 -3.41 18.72
CA VAL A 253 -12.53 -3.48 17.45
C VAL A 253 -11.91 -4.54 16.54
N ALA A 254 -10.58 -4.51 16.38
CA ALA A 254 -9.85 -5.52 15.62
C ALA A 254 -10.13 -6.93 16.15
N ILE A 255 -9.99 -7.14 17.46
CA ILE A 255 -10.21 -8.46 18.05
C ILE A 255 -11.64 -8.95 17.88
N ARG A 256 -12.62 -8.07 18.05
CA ARG A 256 -14.03 -8.43 17.88
C ARG A 256 -14.35 -8.81 16.44
N PHE A 257 -13.85 -8.04 15.46
CA PHE A 257 -13.96 -8.39 14.06
C PHE A 257 -13.31 -9.76 13.76
N LEU A 258 -12.11 -10.00 14.26
CA LEU A 258 -11.41 -11.29 14.07
C LEU A 258 -12.12 -12.47 14.76
N SER A 259 -12.74 -12.22 15.91
CA SER A 259 -13.43 -13.26 16.70
C SER A 259 -14.79 -13.61 16.11
N THR A 260 -15.60 -12.61 15.77
CA THR A 260 -17.04 -12.82 15.44
C THR A 260 -17.43 -12.37 14.04
N GLY A 261 -16.59 -11.63 13.33
CA GLY A 261 -16.93 -10.96 12.07
C GLY A 261 -17.77 -9.70 12.27
N GLU A 262 -17.91 -9.21 13.51
CA GLU A 262 -18.69 -8.00 13.77
C GLU A 262 -18.00 -6.78 13.14
N ILE A 263 -18.70 -6.19 12.16
CA ILE A 263 -18.29 -4.97 11.48
C ILE A 263 -18.85 -3.78 12.25
N PRO A 264 -18.01 -2.87 12.77
CA PRO A 264 -18.48 -1.67 13.45
C PRO A 264 -19.21 -0.73 12.49
N GLN A 265 -19.99 0.20 13.04
CA GLN A 265 -20.55 1.30 12.26
C GLN A 265 -19.43 2.10 11.61
N ALA A 266 -19.47 2.21 10.28
CA ALA A 266 -18.47 2.94 9.52
C ALA A 266 -18.45 4.43 9.89
N GLN A 267 -17.25 4.99 9.97
CA GLN A 267 -17.05 6.43 10.12
C GLN A 267 -17.36 7.18 8.81
N PRO A 268 -17.68 8.48 8.91
CA PRO A 268 -17.86 9.30 7.73
C PRO A 268 -16.60 9.32 6.87
N MET A 269 -16.83 9.41 5.56
CA MET A 269 -15.78 9.57 4.57
C MET A 269 -14.98 10.87 4.83
N PRO A 270 -13.65 10.87 4.65
CA PRO A 270 -12.83 12.09 4.80
C PRO A 270 -13.30 13.23 3.90
N ASP A 271 -13.17 14.49 4.37
CA ASP A 271 -13.53 15.68 3.59
C ASP A 271 -12.52 16.02 2.48
N ARG A 272 -11.25 15.64 2.66
CA ARG A 272 -10.20 15.85 1.66
C ARG A 272 -10.60 15.19 0.33
N ARG A 273 -10.42 15.91 -0.77
CA ARG A 273 -10.65 15.43 -2.13
C ARG A 273 -9.35 15.49 -2.92
N ASP A 274 -8.93 14.34 -3.42
CA ASP A 274 -7.81 14.18 -4.33
C ASP A 274 -8.34 13.67 -5.69
N VAL A 275 -7.62 13.95 -6.77
CA VAL A 275 -8.01 13.54 -8.12
C VAL A 275 -6.80 13.01 -8.88
N TRP A 276 -6.99 11.88 -9.54
CA TRP A 276 -6.05 11.36 -10.53
C TRP A 276 -6.66 11.49 -11.91
N MET A 277 -5.98 12.20 -12.80
CA MET A 277 -6.47 12.44 -14.16
C MET A 277 -5.57 11.78 -15.20
N ARG A 278 -6.19 11.03 -16.11
CA ARG A 278 -5.55 10.50 -17.33
C ARG A 278 -6.31 11.01 -18.54
N PHE A 279 -5.60 11.14 -19.66
CA PHE A 279 -6.16 11.63 -20.91
C PHE A 279 -5.95 10.60 -22.01
N LYS A 280 -6.97 10.38 -22.85
CA LYS A 280 -6.87 9.59 -24.07
C LYS A 280 -7.03 10.48 -25.30
N VAL A 281 -6.14 10.28 -26.28
CA VAL A 281 -6.15 10.97 -27.58
C VAL A 281 -6.00 9.90 -28.65
N GLY A 282 -6.94 9.83 -29.58
CA GLY A 282 -6.97 8.78 -30.61
C GLY A 282 -7.03 7.36 -30.04
N GLY A 283 -7.64 7.18 -28.86
CA GLY A 283 -7.75 5.89 -28.15
C GLY A 283 -6.53 5.48 -27.33
N GLU A 284 -5.41 6.21 -27.40
CA GLU A 284 -4.18 5.93 -26.67
C GLU A 284 -4.03 6.85 -25.45
N GLU A 285 -3.46 6.33 -24.36
CA GLU A 285 -3.14 7.13 -23.18
C GLU A 285 -2.06 8.17 -23.51
N SER A 286 -2.33 9.43 -23.16
CA SER A 286 -1.42 10.55 -23.38
C SER A 286 -0.36 10.64 -22.29
N LYS A 287 0.88 10.90 -22.71
CA LYS A 287 1.94 11.30 -21.80
C LYS A 287 1.73 12.76 -21.37
N LEU A 288 1.87 13.00 -20.06
CA LEU A 288 1.78 14.29 -19.43
C LEU A 288 3.18 14.86 -19.17
N THR A 289 3.25 16.18 -19.23
CA THR A 289 4.43 17.00 -18.96
C THR A 289 3.93 18.35 -18.45
N GLU A 290 4.78 19.12 -17.79
CA GLU A 290 4.44 20.50 -17.43
C GLU A 290 4.20 21.39 -18.67
N ALA A 291 4.60 20.99 -19.88
CA ALA A 291 4.33 21.73 -21.09
C ALA A 291 2.88 21.59 -21.58
N ASN A 292 2.24 20.44 -21.30
CA ASN A 292 0.92 20.11 -21.82
C ASN A 292 -0.15 19.90 -20.73
N PHE A 293 0.21 19.94 -19.45
CA PHE A 293 -0.72 19.96 -18.35
C PHE A 293 -0.40 21.14 -17.42
N LYS A 294 -1.39 21.99 -17.14
CA LYS A 294 -1.26 23.21 -16.35
C LYS A 294 -2.37 23.31 -15.31
N SER A 295 -2.10 23.97 -14.20
CA SER A 295 -3.11 24.33 -13.20
C SER A 295 -3.11 25.83 -12.96
N TYR A 296 -4.28 26.37 -12.65
CA TYR A 296 -4.51 27.78 -12.41
C TYR A 296 -5.44 27.95 -11.21
N ASN A 297 -5.25 29.03 -10.46
CA ASN A 297 -6.15 29.38 -9.38
C ASN A 297 -7.43 30.07 -9.89
N ALA A 298 -8.36 30.37 -8.97
CA ALA A 298 -9.62 31.06 -9.27
C ALA A 298 -9.49 32.43 -9.96
N ARG A 299 -8.29 33.04 -9.98
CA ARG A 299 -8.02 34.31 -10.68
C ARG A 299 -7.37 34.10 -12.06
N GLY A 300 -7.20 32.86 -12.47
CA GLY A 300 -6.51 32.47 -13.71
C GLY A 300 -4.99 32.58 -13.65
N ILE A 301 -4.41 32.62 -12.46
CA ILE A 301 -2.95 32.68 -12.27
C ILE A 301 -2.42 31.24 -12.14
N PRO A 302 -1.35 30.85 -12.86
CA PRO A 302 -0.73 29.53 -12.72
C PRO A 302 -0.34 29.22 -11.26
N ASN A 303 -0.58 27.99 -10.78
CA ASN A 303 -0.35 27.63 -9.37
C ASN A 303 0.30 26.27 -9.10
N GLU A 304 0.76 25.54 -10.12
CA GLU A 304 1.50 24.24 -10.02
C GLU A 304 0.92 23.21 -9.02
N ASN A 305 -0.37 23.29 -8.72
CA ASN A 305 -1.13 22.38 -7.85
C ASN A 305 -1.37 21.03 -8.54
N PHE A 306 -0.31 20.33 -8.94
CA PHE A 306 -0.36 18.94 -9.41
C PHE A 306 1.02 18.28 -9.35
N ARG A 307 1.03 16.95 -9.42
CA ARG A 307 2.24 16.14 -9.64
C ARG A 307 1.99 15.15 -10.76
N LEU A 308 3.04 14.77 -11.48
CA LEU A 308 2.93 13.79 -12.56
C LEU A 308 3.47 12.43 -12.12
N CYS A 309 2.73 11.36 -12.42
CA CYS A 309 3.16 9.99 -12.19
C CYS A 309 2.90 9.09 -13.41
N CYS A 310 3.73 8.10 -13.71
CA CYS A 310 5.05 7.83 -13.13
C CYS A 310 6.11 7.75 -14.22
N LYS A 311 7.24 8.41 -13.97
CA LYS A 311 8.38 8.40 -14.88
C LYS A 311 8.93 6.99 -15.12
N LEU A 312 8.96 6.17 -14.07
CA LEU A 312 9.35 4.77 -14.13
C LEU A 312 8.13 3.87 -14.24
N ARG A 313 8.35 2.64 -14.73
CA ARG A 313 7.35 1.57 -14.76
C ARG A 313 6.85 1.31 -13.33
N SER A 314 5.55 1.06 -13.20
CA SER A 314 4.86 0.94 -11.91
C SER A 314 3.84 -0.19 -11.91
N GLY A 315 4.24 -1.31 -12.51
CA GLY A 315 3.51 -2.57 -12.55
C GLY A 315 4.18 -3.55 -13.52
N LEU A 316 3.83 -4.83 -13.45
CA LEU A 316 4.02 -5.76 -14.58
C LEU A 316 3.22 -5.18 -15.78
N TYR A 317 3.41 -5.50 -17.05
CA TYR A 317 2.68 -4.88 -18.20
C TYR A 317 2.63 -3.32 -18.39
N SER A 318 3.00 -2.50 -17.40
CA SER A 318 3.01 -1.04 -17.41
C SER A 318 4.13 -0.49 -18.30
N LYS A 319 3.84 0.58 -19.05
CA LYS A 319 4.84 1.36 -19.80
C LYS A 319 5.32 2.55 -18.95
N PRO A 320 6.64 2.82 -18.89
CA PRO A 320 7.15 4.02 -18.21
C PRO A 320 6.65 5.28 -18.93
N GLY A 321 6.40 6.33 -18.15
CA GLY A 321 5.93 7.62 -18.67
C GLY A 321 4.85 8.19 -17.78
N GLU A 322 5.03 9.46 -17.42
CA GLU A 322 4.04 10.24 -16.69
C GLU A 322 2.73 10.27 -17.47
N LYS A 323 1.71 9.58 -16.97
CA LYS A 323 0.40 9.43 -17.61
C LYS A 323 -0.74 9.94 -16.74
N THR A 324 -0.49 10.03 -15.43
CA THR A 324 -1.45 10.48 -14.43
C THR A 324 -1.04 11.84 -13.88
N ALA A 325 -1.94 12.82 -13.93
CA ALA A 325 -1.85 14.04 -13.14
C ALA A 325 -2.52 13.78 -11.79
N ILE A 326 -1.76 13.95 -10.71
CA ILE A 326 -2.22 13.79 -9.34
C ILE A 326 -2.44 15.18 -8.77
N ILE A 327 -3.66 15.43 -8.30
CA ILE A 327 -4.04 16.66 -7.63
C ILE A 327 -4.45 16.26 -6.22
N GLU A 328 -3.72 16.76 -5.24
CA GLU A 328 -3.99 16.53 -3.82
C GLU A 328 -4.62 17.78 -3.22
N GLU A 329 -5.58 17.61 -2.32
CA GLU A 329 -6.25 18.71 -1.63
C GLU A 329 -6.84 19.72 -2.64
N LEU A 330 -7.73 19.22 -3.50
CA LEU A 330 -8.38 19.97 -4.55
C LEU A 330 -9.05 21.25 -3.99
N GLU A 331 -8.66 22.42 -4.50
CA GLU A 331 -9.16 23.71 -4.03
C GLU A 331 -10.25 24.25 -4.95
N SER A 332 -11.38 24.68 -4.36
CA SER A 332 -12.50 25.28 -5.09
C SER A 332 -12.07 26.48 -5.94
N GLY A 333 -12.65 26.61 -7.13
CA GLY A 333 -12.33 27.65 -8.10
C GLY A 333 -11.03 27.46 -8.90
N ASN A 334 -10.16 26.51 -8.53
CA ASN A 334 -9.01 26.16 -9.37
C ASN A 334 -9.50 25.49 -10.67
N TYR A 335 -8.68 25.56 -11.73
CA TYR A 335 -8.93 24.82 -12.96
C TYR A 335 -7.65 24.25 -13.56
N TYR A 336 -7.81 23.16 -14.31
CA TYR A 336 -6.75 22.38 -14.89
C TYR A 336 -6.91 22.34 -16.40
N ALA A 337 -5.81 22.51 -17.12
CA ALA A 337 -5.78 22.59 -18.57
C ALA A 337 -4.89 21.50 -19.13
N PHE A 338 -5.43 20.70 -20.04
CA PHE A 338 -4.66 19.74 -20.84
C PHE A 338 -4.61 20.20 -22.30
N MET A 339 -3.40 20.38 -22.83
CA MET A 339 -3.13 20.74 -24.21
C MET A 339 -2.78 19.49 -25.03
N ARG A 340 -3.61 19.16 -26.02
CA ARG A 340 -3.25 18.14 -27.02
C ARG A 340 -2.04 18.60 -27.82
N TYR A 341 -1.14 17.68 -28.15
CA TYR A 341 -0.02 17.98 -29.05
C TYR A 341 -0.56 18.44 -30.43
N GLY A 342 -0.14 19.62 -30.87
CA GLY A 342 -0.63 20.24 -32.11
C GLY A 342 -2.07 20.77 -32.06
N GLY A 343 -2.74 20.71 -30.91
CA GLY A 343 -4.06 21.30 -30.70
C GLY A 343 -4.00 22.82 -30.48
N LEU A 344 -5.08 23.51 -30.84
CA LEU A 344 -5.20 24.97 -30.66
C LEU A 344 -5.90 25.37 -29.35
N GLU A 345 -6.75 24.51 -28.80
CA GLU A 345 -7.50 24.78 -27.57
C GLU A 345 -7.27 23.73 -26.48
N PRO A 346 -7.10 24.15 -25.20
CA PRO A 346 -7.00 23.24 -24.08
C PRO A 346 -8.35 22.62 -23.73
N VAL A 347 -8.29 21.42 -23.18
CA VAL A 347 -9.39 20.86 -22.39
C VAL A 347 -9.29 21.44 -20.99
N LEU A 348 -10.32 22.19 -20.59
CA LEU A 348 -10.41 22.81 -19.27
C LEU A 348 -11.30 21.98 -18.35
N LEU A 349 -10.83 21.76 -17.12
CA LEU A 349 -11.53 21.01 -16.08
C LEU A 349 -11.57 21.86 -14.82
N SER A 350 -12.77 22.13 -14.30
CA SER A 350 -12.92 22.90 -13.06
C SER A 350 -12.76 22.01 -11.83
N ALA A 351 -12.10 22.53 -10.79
CA ALA A 351 -12.03 21.86 -9.50
C ALA A 351 -13.43 21.62 -8.91
N ASP A 352 -14.37 22.56 -9.11
CA ASP A 352 -15.73 22.44 -8.59
C ASP A 352 -16.52 21.28 -9.21
N GLU A 353 -16.26 20.93 -10.47
CA GLU A 353 -16.82 19.72 -11.07
C GLU A 353 -16.13 18.45 -10.57
N LEU A 354 -14.80 18.48 -10.43
CA LEU A 354 -14.03 17.34 -9.95
C LEU A 354 -14.37 16.99 -8.49
N MET A 355 -14.66 17.99 -7.65
CA MET A 355 -15.08 17.82 -6.25
C MET A 355 -16.44 17.13 -6.09
N LYS A 356 -17.27 17.06 -7.15
CA LYS A 356 -18.55 16.35 -7.12
C LYS A 356 -18.38 14.82 -7.10
N GLY A 357 -17.15 14.32 -7.26
CA GLY A 357 -16.84 12.90 -7.10
C GLY A 357 -17.28 12.38 -5.74
N SER A 358 -17.82 11.16 -5.73
CA SER A 358 -18.35 10.51 -4.52
C SER A 358 -17.27 9.86 -3.65
N LEU A 359 -16.00 9.90 -4.07
CA LEU A 359 -14.87 9.24 -3.40
C LEU A 359 -13.85 10.28 -2.91
N PRO A 360 -13.09 10.00 -1.84
CA PRO A 360 -12.01 10.88 -1.39
C PRO A 360 -10.91 11.04 -2.43
N VAL A 361 -10.68 9.99 -3.23
CA VAL A 361 -9.76 10.01 -4.37
C VAL A 361 -10.56 9.63 -5.62
N THR A 362 -10.70 10.57 -6.55
CA THR A 362 -11.44 10.36 -7.80
C THR A 362 -10.48 10.03 -8.94
N LEU A 363 -10.68 8.89 -9.60
CA LEU A 363 -9.99 8.53 -10.84
C LEU A 363 -10.82 9.05 -12.02
N LYS A 364 -10.24 9.94 -12.83
CA LYS A 364 -10.90 10.55 -13.98
C LYS A 364 -10.12 10.26 -15.26
N LEU A 365 -10.71 9.46 -16.13
CA LEU A 365 -10.25 9.30 -17.51
C LEU A 365 -11.01 10.28 -18.40
N VAL A 366 -10.27 11.11 -19.15
CA VAL A 366 -10.83 12.05 -20.12
C VAL A 366 -10.48 11.58 -21.52
N ASP A 367 -11.45 11.04 -22.25
CA ASP A 367 -11.28 10.65 -23.66
C ASP A 367 -11.69 11.80 -24.58
N LEU A 368 -10.75 12.27 -25.40
CA LEU A 368 -10.94 13.42 -26.29
C LEU A 368 -11.39 13.03 -27.69
N ASP A 369 -11.26 11.77 -28.07
CA ASP A 369 -11.70 11.25 -29.36
C ASP A 369 -12.53 9.96 -29.14
N PRO A 370 -13.64 10.01 -28.38
CA PRO A 370 -14.42 8.82 -28.09
C PRO A 370 -15.00 8.27 -29.39
N LYS A 371 -14.76 6.99 -29.68
CA LYS A 371 -15.47 6.32 -30.78
C LYS A 371 -16.98 6.39 -30.48
N PRO A 372 -17.83 6.72 -31.46
CA PRO A 372 -19.27 6.62 -31.25
C PRO A 372 -19.58 5.18 -30.83
N ALA A 373 -20.38 5.03 -29.77
CA ALA A 373 -20.81 3.72 -29.31
C ALA A 373 -21.36 2.96 -30.52
N SER A 374 -20.75 1.82 -30.87
CA SER A 374 -21.34 0.91 -31.82
C SER A 374 -22.71 0.54 -31.27
N ILE A 375 -23.76 0.84 -32.03
CA ILE A 375 -25.10 0.33 -31.76
C ILE A 375 -24.93 -1.18 -31.61
N GLU A 376 -25.15 -1.70 -30.41
CA GLU A 376 -25.16 -3.13 -30.15
C GLU A 376 -26.12 -3.78 -31.16
N ASP A 377 -25.65 -4.86 -31.77
CA ASP A 377 -26.43 -5.71 -32.65
C ASP A 377 -27.80 -5.97 -32.00
N GLU A 378 -28.88 -5.46 -32.63
CA GLU A 378 -30.23 -5.87 -32.28
C GLU A 378 -30.24 -7.41 -32.28
N PRO A 379 -30.75 -8.07 -31.23
CA PRO A 379 -30.93 -9.51 -31.27
C PRO A 379 -31.82 -9.83 -32.46
N ALA A 380 -31.31 -10.64 -33.38
CA ALA A 380 -32.02 -11.10 -34.56
C ALA A 380 -33.42 -11.55 -34.14
N LYS A 381 -34.45 -10.88 -34.68
CA LYS A 381 -35.84 -11.29 -34.49
C LYS A 381 -35.98 -12.72 -35.02
N ASP A 382 -36.27 -13.62 -34.09
CA ASP A 382 -36.64 -15.00 -34.35
C ASP A 382 -37.91 -15.00 -35.22
N GLU A 383 -37.76 -15.39 -36.48
CA GLU A 383 -38.90 -15.64 -37.39
C GLU A 383 -39.63 -16.88 -36.90
N THR A 384 -40.62 -16.65 -36.05
CA THR A 384 -41.61 -17.65 -35.67
C THR A 384 -42.44 -18.05 -36.90
N GLN A 385 -42.22 -19.28 -37.36
CA GLN A 385 -43.10 -19.94 -38.32
C GLN A 385 -44.53 -20.07 -37.76
N PRO A 386 -45.58 -19.73 -38.52
CA PRO A 386 -46.94 -19.94 -38.07
C PRO A 386 -47.33 -21.42 -38.27
N THR A 387 -47.55 -22.11 -37.15
CA THR A 387 -48.32 -23.35 -37.11
C THR A 387 -49.80 -23.04 -37.34
N GLY A 388 -50.28 -23.33 -38.55
CA GLY A 388 -51.70 -23.30 -38.90
C GLY A 388 -52.15 -24.66 -39.45
N MET A 389 -52.69 -25.50 -38.58
CA MET A 389 -53.58 -26.62 -38.92
C MET A 389 -54.97 -26.06 -39.30
N PRO A 390 -55.84 -26.78 -40.03
CA PRO A 390 -56.22 -28.18 -39.81
C PRO A 390 -55.70 -29.19 -40.85
#